data_AF-A0A915UQI8-F1
#
_entry.id   AF-A0A915UQI8-F1
#
_cell.length_a   1.000
_cell.length_b   1.000
_cell.length_c   1.000
_cell.angle_alpha   90.00
_cell.angle_beta   90.00
_cell.angle_gamma   90.00
#
_symmetry.space_group_name_H-M   'P 1'
#
loop_
_entity.id
_entity.type
_entity.pdbx_description
1 polymer ?
#
loop_
_entity_poly.entity_id
_entity_poly.type
_entity_poly.pdbx_seq_one_letter_code
_entity_poly.pdbx_strand_id
1 'polypeptide(L)'
;MIMERTEVSTQAACATETPSRGALPPWLIWGGMIGLVQVFAIATVQPLGVSTAYPQLVGYLVDQVVPGFAESQPYLQKIGAKIGWEVMLVFGMALGALLSRLLPGGARTAACELPALFRASWARGLAAFVGGFLILFGARLAGGCTSGHMLSGIAQLALSGFLFGAAAFATGVLTASLLLKRANGGR
;
A
#
# COMPACT_ATOMS: atom_id res chain seq x y z
N MET A 1 12.33 -24.81 41.55
CA MET A 1 11.23 -25.56 40.90
C MET A 1 9.97 -25.09 41.63
N ILE A 2 9.23 -24.09 41.17
CA ILE A 2 8.44 -24.08 39.93
C ILE A 2 8.49 -22.66 39.31
N MET A 3 8.66 -22.62 38.00
CA MET A 3 8.55 -21.43 37.14
C MET A 3 7.13 -20.88 37.20
N GLU A 4 6.94 -19.69 37.75
CA GLU A 4 5.71 -18.92 37.58
C GLU A 4 5.78 -18.25 36.21
N ARG A 5 5.12 -18.91 35.25
CA ARG A 5 4.94 -18.49 33.87
C ARG A 5 4.25 -17.13 33.88
N THR A 6 5.01 -16.07 33.57
CA THR A 6 4.50 -14.73 33.34
C THR A 6 3.45 -14.82 32.24
N GLU A 7 2.19 -14.63 32.60
CA GLU A 7 1.09 -14.61 31.64
C GLU A 7 1.32 -13.42 30.70
N VAL A 8 1.67 -13.75 29.46
CA VAL A 8 1.56 -12.82 28.34
C VAL A 8 0.08 -12.52 28.21
N SER A 9 -0.34 -11.37 28.75
CA SER A 9 -1.68 -10.84 28.57
C SER A 9 -2.00 -10.81 27.09
N THR A 10 -2.79 -11.78 26.65
CA THR A 10 -3.29 -11.91 25.29
C THR A 10 -4.18 -10.70 25.05
N GLN A 11 -3.65 -9.69 24.34
CA GLN A 11 -4.44 -8.58 23.82
C GLN A 11 -5.66 -9.16 23.10
N ALA A 12 -6.84 -8.72 23.53
CA ALA A 12 -8.11 -9.04 22.91
C ALA A 12 -8.00 -8.81 21.39
N ALA A 13 -8.04 -9.91 20.64
CA ALA A 13 -8.10 -9.85 19.19
C ALA A 13 -9.27 -8.95 18.79
N CYS A 14 -9.04 -7.97 17.91
CA CYS A 14 -10.11 -7.24 17.24
C CYS A 14 -11.17 -8.25 16.81
N ALA A 15 -12.43 -8.02 17.19
CA ALA A 15 -13.54 -8.84 16.75
C ALA A 15 -13.55 -8.86 15.22
N THR A 16 -13.00 -9.92 14.63
CA THR A 16 -13.25 -10.27 13.24
C THR A 16 -14.70 -10.69 13.18
N GLU A 17 -15.56 -9.90 12.52
CA GLU A 17 -16.92 -10.33 12.22
C GLU A 17 -16.82 -11.71 11.54
N THR A 18 -17.34 -12.74 12.21
CA THR A 18 -17.42 -14.10 11.65
C THR A 18 -18.30 -14.02 10.40
N PRO A 19 -17.79 -14.38 9.21
CA PRO A 19 -18.58 -14.31 7.99
C PRO A 19 -19.84 -15.16 8.14
N SER A 20 -21.00 -14.61 7.80
CA SER A 20 -22.27 -15.33 7.87
C SER A 20 -22.21 -16.53 6.92
N ARG A 21 -22.58 -17.71 7.40
CA ARG A 21 -22.44 -19.00 6.68
C ARG A 21 -23.26 -19.11 5.39
N GLY A 22 -24.02 -18.08 5.01
CA GLY A 22 -24.87 -18.06 3.81
C GLY A 22 -24.43 -17.10 2.69
N ALA A 23 -23.40 -16.27 2.90
CA ALA A 23 -22.88 -15.35 1.90
C ALA A 23 -21.47 -15.77 1.44
N LEU A 24 -21.13 -15.46 0.18
CA LEU A 24 -19.74 -15.61 -0.30
C LEU A 24 -18.80 -14.86 0.65
N PRO A 25 -17.62 -15.42 0.98
CA PRO A 25 -16.74 -14.79 1.94
C PRO A 25 -16.28 -13.43 1.41
N PRO A 26 -16.25 -12.36 2.24
CA PRO A 26 -15.98 -11.00 1.77
C PRO A 26 -14.66 -10.85 0.99
N TRP A 27 -13.61 -11.57 1.39
CA TRP A 27 -12.32 -11.54 0.70
C TRP A 27 -12.40 -12.01 -0.76
N LEU A 28 -13.30 -12.95 -1.05
CA LEU A 28 -13.50 -13.48 -2.41
C LEU A 28 -14.24 -12.46 -3.27
N ILE A 29 -15.25 -11.78 -2.71
CA ILE A 29 -16.00 -10.73 -3.40
C ILE A 29 -15.07 -9.57 -3.74
N TRP A 30 -14.38 -9.01 -2.73
CA TRP A 30 -13.49 -7.86 -2.93
C TRP A 30 -12.26 -8.21 -3.77
N GLY A 31 -11.68 -9.39 -3.56
CA GLY A 31 -10.57 -9.90 -4.38
C GLY A 31 -10.99 -10.11 -5.85
N GLY A 32 -12.18 -10.67 -6.08
CA GLY A 32 -12.75 -10.83 -7.41
C GLY A 32 -13.01 -9.49 -8.11
N MET A 33 -13.53 -8.49 -7.39
CA MET A 33 -13.73 -7.14 -7.93
C MET A 33 -12.41 -6.48 -8.33
N ILE A 34 -11.36 -6.58 -7.50
CA ILE A 34 -10.03 -6.06 -7.83
C ILE A 34 -9.45 -6.79 -9.04
N GLY A 35 -9.61 -8.11 -9.11
CA GLY A 35 -9.19 -8.92 -10.26
C GLY A 35 -9.91 -8.52 -11.55
N LEU A 36 -11.21 -8.26 -11.50
CA LEU A 36 -11.99 -7.81 -12.65
C LEU A 36 -11.50 -6.44 -13.14
N VAL A 37 -11.26 -5.49 -12.22
CA VAL A 37 -10.67 -4.18 -12.55
C VAL A 37 -9.29 -4.35 -13.16
N GLN A 38 -8.48 -5.29 -12.66
CA GLN A 38 -7.16 -5.58 -13.20
C GLN A 38 -7.21 -6.13 -14.64
N VAL A 39 -8.13 -7.05 -14.92
CA VAL A 39 -8.35 -7.60 -16.27
C VAL A 39 -8.82 -6.49 -17.21
N PHE A 40 -9.77 -5.66 -16.77
CA PHE A 40 -10.24 -4.53 -17.54
C PHE A 40 -9.12 -3.53 -17.86
N ALA A 41 -8.28 -3.20 -16.87
CA ALA A 41 -7.14 -2.29 -17.03
C ALA A 41 -6.10 -2.83 -18.02
N ILE A 42 -5.77 -4.13 -17.95
CA ILE A 42 -4.85 -4.78 -18.90
C ILE A 42 -5.45 -4.79 -20.31
N ALA A 43 -6.76 -5.03 -20.42
CA ALA A 43 -7.44 -5.07 -21.72
C ALA A 43 -7.54 -3.69 -22.40
N THR A 44 -7.59 -2.59 -21.63
CA THR A 44 -7.76 -1.24 -22.20
C THR A 44 -6.45 -0.49 -22.35
N VAL A 45 -5.54 -0.54 -21.37
CA VAL A 45 -4.36 0.34 -21.37
C VAL A 45 -3.10 -0.39 -20.90
N GLN A 46 -2.99 -0.72 -19.61
CA GLN A 46 -1.77 -1.26 -18.98
C GLN A 46 -2.05 -1.97 -17.64
N PRO A 47 -1.13 -2.80 -17.13
CA PRO A 47 -1.21 -3.34 -15.77
C PRO A 47 -1.17 -2.26 -14.67
N LEU A 48 -1.72 -2.57 -13.48
CA LEU A 48 -1.95 -1.58 -12.42
C LEU A 48 -0.65 -1.09 -11.77
N GLY A 49 -0.26 0.14 -12.08
CA GLY A 49 0.91 0.81 -11.51
C GLY A 49 0.57 2.09 -10.74
N VAL A 50 0.95 2.17 -9.47
CA VAL A 50 0.73 3.38 -8.65
C VAL A 50 1.99 4.24 -8.52
N SER A 51 3.17 3.60 -8.50
CA SER A 51 4.44 4.29 -8.23
C SER A 51 4.95 5.15 -9.39
N THR A 52 4.46 4.97 -10.62
CA THR A 52 4.81 5.79 -11.79
C THR A 52 4.01 7.09 -11.84
N ALA A 53 2.80 7.11 -11.29
CA ALA A 53 1.98 8.32 -11.20
C ALA A 53 2.66 9.46 -10.42
N TYR A 54 3.43 9.14 -9.38
CA TYR A 54 4.16 10.14 -8.58
C TYR A 54 5.16 10.95 -9.41
N PRO A 55 6.18 10.34 -10.06
CA PRO A 55 7.12 11.09 -10.89
C PRO A 55 6.46 11.72 -12.12
N GLN A 56 5.41 11.12 -12.69
CA GLN A 56 4.64 11.72 -13.79
C GLN A 56 3.95 13.03 -13.36
N LEU A 57 3.27 13.02 -12.21
CA LEU A 57 2.59 14.19 -11.66
C LEU A 57 3.60 15.29 -11.30
N VAL A 58 4.69 14.93 -10.63
CA VAL A 58 5.75 15.90 -10.28
C VAL A 58 6.42 16.45 -11.54
N GLY A 59 6.75 15.59 -12.52
CA GLY A 59 7.32 16.03 -13.79
C GLY A 59 6.42 17.01 -14.53
N TYR A 60 5.11 16.73 -14.56
CA TYR A 60 4.11 17.64 -15.16
C TYR A 60 4.05 18.99 -14.42
N LEU A 61 3.97 18.97 -13.08
CA LEU A 61 3.90 20.20 -12.28
C LEU A 61 5.18 21.05 -12.41
N VAL A 62 6.35 20.41 -12.44
CA VAL A 62 7.63 21.12 -12.57
C VAL A 62 7.81 21.69 -13.96
N ASP A 63 7.36 21.01 -15.01
CA ASP A 63 7.42 21.52 -16.38
C ASP A 63 6.53 22.78 -16.58
N GLN A 64 5.44 22.91 -15.82
CA GLN A 64 4.62 24.14 -15.80
C GLN A 64 5.36 25.35 -15.19
N VAL A 65 6.30 25.11 -14.27
CA VAL A 65 7.10 26.17 -13.62
C VAL A 65 8.39 26.45 -14.41
N VAL A 66 9.00 25.40 -14.96
CA VAL A 66 10.26 25.45 -15.73
C VAL A 66 10.07 24.66 -17.03
N PRO A 67 9.61 25.31 -18.11
CA PRO A 67 9.34 24.62 -19.38
C PRO A 67 10.65 24.04 -19.94
N GLY A 68 10.63 22.73 -20.24
CA GLY A 68 11.80 21.98 -20.75
C GLY A 68 12.58 21.23 -19.68
N PHE A 69 12.21 21.33 -18.39
CA PHE A 69 12.82 20.54 -17.33
C PHE A 69 12.58 19.04 -17.53
N ALA A 70 11.36 18.67 -17.96
CA ALA A 70 11.00 17.28 -18.25
C ALA A 70 11.82 16.67 -19.39
N GLU A 71 12.18 17.47 -20.40
CA GLU A 71 13.02 17.06 -21.52
C GLU A 71 14.52 17.08 -21.17
N SER A 72 14.94 17.83 -20.15
CA SER A 72 16.34 17.86 -19.73
C SER A 72 16.80 16.61 -18.96
N GLN A 73 15.86 15.86 -18.37
CA GLN A 73 16.18 14.74 -17.48
C GLN A 73 15.93 13.37 -18.13
N PRO A 74 16.96 12.52 -18.29
CA PRO A 74 16.83 11.19 -18.92
C PRO A 74 15.77 10.29 -18.27
N TYR A 75 15.56 10.46 -16.96
CA TYR A 75 14.56 9.71 -16.20
C TYR A 75 13.12 10.12 -16.54
N LEU A 76 12.86 11.42 -16.71
CA LEU A 76 11.54 11.94 -17.07
C LEU A 76 11.21 11.72 -18.55
N GLN A 77 12.23 11.69 -19.41
CA GLN A 77 12.06 11.24 -20.80
C GLN A 77 11.61 9.78 -20.89
N LYS A 78 12.14 8.90 -20.03
CA LYS A 78 11.81 7.46 -20.03
C LYS A 78 10.41 7.16 -19.44
N ILE A 79 9.97 7.97 -18.48
CA ILE A 79 8.70 7.76 -17.75
C ILE A 79 7.54 8.59 -18.33
N GLY A 80 7.87 9.69 -19.02
CA GLY A 80 6.93 10.66 -19.58
C GLY A 80 6.40 11.61 -18.52
N ALA A 81 6.65 12.91 -18.65
CA ALA A 81 6.09 13.95 -17.78
C ALA A 81 4.66 14.34 -18.21
N LYS A 82 3.78 13.36 -18.41
CA LYS A 82 2.40 13.58 -18.83
C LYS A 82 1.45 13.02 -17.79
N ILE A 83 0.25 13.61 -17.68
CA ILE A 83 -0.83 13.04 -16.89
C ILE A 83 -1.26 11.74 -17.56
N GLY A 84 -0.70 10.64 -17.10
CA GLY A 84 -1.03 9.29 -17.53
C GLY A 84 -2.33 8.80 -16.89
N TRP A 85 -2.80 7.66 -17.38
CA TRP A 85 -3.94 6.95 -16.79
C TRP A 85 -3.65 6.53 -15.34
N GLU A 86 -2.39 6.29 -14.97
CA GLU A 86 -1.97 5.95 -13.61
C GLU A 86 -2.30 7.09 -12.64
N VAL A 87 -2.11 8.34 -13.06
CA VAL A 87 -2.45 9.52 -12.24
C VAL A 87 -3.95 9.55 -11.99
N MET A 88 -4.76 9.32 -13.03
CA MET A 88 -6.23 9.21 -12.89
C MET A 88 -6.63 8.06 -11.96
N LEU A 89 -5.94 6.92 -12.02
CA LEU A 89 -6.18 5.79 -11.13
C LEU A 89 -5.87 6.15 -9.66
N VAL A 90 -4.76 6.86 -9.40
CA VAL A 90 -4.44 7.34 -8.04
C VAL A 90 -5.51 8.29 -7.51
N PHE A 91 -5.95 9.24 -8.34
CA PHE A 91 -7.08 10.12 -7.97
C PHE A 91 -8.37 9.34 -7.72
N GLY A 92 -8.67 8.34 -8.55
CA GLY A 92 -9.84 7.47 -8.39
C GLY A 92 -9.81 6.67 -7.08
N MET A 93 -8.65 6.14 -6.68
CA MET A 93 -8.49 5.48 -5.38
C MET A 93 -8.68 6.45 -4.22
N ALA A 94 -8.13 7.65 -4.30
CA ALA A 94 -8.29 8.68 -3.26
C ALA A 94 -9.77 9.09 -3.11
N LEU A 95 -10.44 9.34 -4.23
CA LEU A 95 -11.87 9.67 -4.26
C LEU A 95 -12.73 8.50 -3.78
N GLY A 96 -12.42 7.27 -4.20
CA GLY A 96 -13.11 6.06 -3.77
C GLY A 96 -12.99 5.82 -2.26
N ALA A 97 -11.81 6.05 -1.68
CA ALA A 97 -11.61 5.99 -0.24
C ALA A 97 -12.40 7.08 0.51
N LEU A 98 -12.45 8.30 -0.04
CA LEU A 98 -13.25 9.39 0.52
C LEU A 98 -14.75 9.07 0.47
N LEU A 99 -15.25 8.64 -0.68
CA LEU A 99 -16.65 8.24 -0.85
C LEU A 99 -17.01 7.07 0.06
N SER A 100 -16.13 6.07 0.17
CA SER A 100 -16.31 4.94 1.08
C SER A 100 -16.48 5.41 2.52
N ARG A 101 -15.71 6.42 2.96
CA ARG A 101 -15.85 7.01 4.30
C ARG A 101 -17.14 7.81 4.48
N LEU A 102 -17.63 8.48 3.44
CA LEU A 102 -18.84 9.33 3.49
C LEU A 102 -20.14 8.51 3.46
N LEU A 103 -20.10 7.31 2.87
CA LEU A 103 -21.27 6.44 2.76
C LEU A 103 -21.66 5.81 4.12
N PRO A 104 -22.96 5.52 4.35
CA PRO A 104 -23.42 4.86 5.57
C PRO A 104 -22.71 3.51 5.79
N GLY A 105 -22.04 3.35 6.93
CA GLY A 105 -21.26 2.16 7.27
C GLY A 105 -19.76 2.22 6.95
N GLY A 106 -19.28 3.30 6.32
CA GLY A 106 -17.88 3.50 5.92
C GLY A 106 -16.87 3.80 7.04
N ALA A 107 -17.35 4.33 8.16
CA ALA A 107 -16.51 4.72 9.29
C ALA A 107 -16.14 3.54 10.22
N ARG A 108 -16.08 2.31 9.70
CA ARG A 108 -15.64 1.13 10.47
C ARG A 108 -14.12 1.06 10.52
N THR A 109 -13.48 2.07 11.10
CA THR A 109 -12.17 1.82 11.69
C THR A 109 -12.42 0.91 12.89
N ALA A 110 -12.19 -0.39 12.72
CA ALA A 110 -11.93 -1.27 13.84
C ALA A 110 -10.67 -0.72 14.52
N ALA A 111 -10.88 0.27 15.39
CA ALA A 111 -9.86 0.81 16.27
C ALA A 111 -9.60 -0.27 17.32
N CYS A 112 -8.95 -1.35 16.90
CA CYS A 112 -8.03 -2.04 17.79
C CYS A 112 -7.19 -0.94 18.43
N GLU A 113 -7.05 -0.97 19.75
CA GLU A 113 -6.20 -0.03 20.45
C GLU A 113 -4.85 0.04 19.74
N LEU A 114 -4.60 1.14 19.04
CA LEU A 114 -3.36 1.30 18.31
C LEU A 114 -2.25 1.32 19.38
N PRO A 115 -1.17 0.53 19.20
CA PRO A 115 -0.04 0.57 20.11
C PRO A 115 0.38 2.02 20.36
N ALA A 116 0.85 2.34 21.57
CA ALA A 116 1.15 3.72 21.98
C ALA A 116 2.02 4.50 20.95
N LEU A 117 2.90 3.79 20.23
CA LEU A 117 3.73 4.28 19.12
C LEU A 117 2.95 4.90 17.94
N PHE A 118 1.69 4.51 17.72
CA PHE A 118 0.84 4.96 16.62
C PHE A 118 -0.24 5.96 17.05
N ARG A 119 -0.24 6.42 18.31
CA ARG A 119 -1.06 7.55 18.74
C ARG A 119 -0.62 8.82 18.00
N ALA A 120 -1.59 9.70 17.71
CA ALA A 120 -1.37 10.91 16.95
C ALA A 120 -0.33 11.81 17.64
N SER A 121 0.83 11.96 17.02
CA SER A 121 1.94 12.80 17.47
C SER A 121 2.72 13.33 16.27
N TRP A 122 3.47 14.41 16.45
CA TRP A 122 4.38 14.93 15.41
C TRP A 122 5.40 13.86 14.99
N ALA A 123 5.87 13.04 15.94
CA ALA A 123 6.76 11.92 15.69
C ALA A 123 6.14 10.88 14.76
N ARG A 124 4.83 10.61 14.90
CA ARG A 124 4.09 9.74 13.96
C ARG A 124 4.02 10.33 12.57
N GLY A 125 3.78 11.64 12.46
CA GLY A 125 3.77 12.36 11.17
C GLY A 125 5.11 12.24 10.46
N LEU A 126 6.21 12.48 11.18
CA LEU A 126 7.56 12.33 10.65
C LEU A 126 7.87 10.88 10.27
N ALA A 127 7.54 9.91 11.12
CA ALA A 127 7.74 8.49 10.83
C ALA A 127 6.94 8.02 9.62
N ALA A 128 5.70 8.49 9.45
CA ALA A 128 4.88 8.19 8.28
C ALA A 128 5.45 8.81 7.00
N PHE A 129 5.95 10.04 7.07
CA PHE A 129 6.61 10.70 5.95
C PHE A 129 7.90 9.97 5.53
N VAL A 130 8.78 9.67 6.49
CA VAL A 130 10.03 8.93 6.24
C VAL A 130 9.72 7.52 5.72
N GLY A 131 8.74 6.84 6.31
CA GLY A 131 8.28 5.53 5.82
C GLY A 131 7.75 5.59 4.39
N GLY A 132 6.93 6.59 4.07
CA GLY A 132 6.42 6.83 2.71
C GLY A 132 7.54 7.11 1.70
N PHE A 133 8.51 7.94 2.08
CA PHE A 133 9.70 8.20 1.27
C PHE A 133 10.49 6.92 0.99
N LEU A 134 10.78 6.11 2.02
CA LEU A 134 11.51 4.86 1.88
C LEU A 134 10.76 3.85 0.99
N ILE A 135 9.43 3.75 1.13
CA ILE A 135 8.60 2.87 0.29
C ILE A 135 8.64 3.32 -1.17
N LEU A 136 8.48 4.62 -1.45
CA LEU A 136 8.50 5.15 -2.80
C LEU A 136 9.89 5.00 -3.44
N PHE A 137 10.93 5.33 -2.68
CA PHE A 137 12.33 5.16 -3.11
C PHE A 137 12.63 3.68 -3.42
N GLY A 138 12.28 2.76 -2.52
CA GLY A 138 12.43 1.33 -2.73
C GLY A 138 11.65 0.81 -3.94
N ALA A 139 10.41 1.25 -4.13
CA ALA A 139 9.61 0.88 -5.30
C ALA A 139 10.23 1.37 -6.62
N ARG A 140 10.98 2.47 -6.60
CA ARG A 140 11.69 2.96 -7.79
C ARG A 140 13.03 2.31 -8.02
N LEU A 141 13.77 2.00 -6.97
CA LEU A 141 14.96 1.16 -7.07
C LEU A 141 14.61 -0.25 -7.62
N ALA A 142 13.50 -0.84 -7.17
CA ALA A 142 13.04 -2.15 -7.63
C ALA A 142 12.34 -2.11 -9.01
N GLY A 143 12.15 -0.94 -9.62
CA GLY A 143 11.44 -0.79 -10.89
C GLY A 143 9.94 -1.09 -10.82
N GLY A 144 9.35 -1.29 -9.63
CA GLY A 144 7.90 -1.47 -9.46
C GLY A 144 7.46 -1.44 -8.00
N CYS A 145 6.15 -1.31 -7.80
CA CYS A 145 5.50 -1.31 -6.49
C CYS A 145 4.66 -2.57 -6.29
N THR A 146 4.06 -2.73 -5.11
CA THR A 146 3.18 -3.86 -4.77
C THR A 146 2.05 -4.06 -5.79
N SER A 147 1.43 -3.01 -6.31
CA SER A 147 0.38 -3.18 -7.33
C SER A 147 0.93 -3.73 -8.66
N GLY A 148 2.10 -3.27 -9.08
CA GLY A 148 2.67 -3.64 -10.39
C GLY A 148 3.37 -5.00 -10.36
N HIS A 149 4.30 -5.21 -9.43
CA HIS A 149 5.06 -6.46 -9.35
C HIS A 149 4.30 -7.55 -8.61
N MET A 150 3.53 -7.23 -7.57
CA MET A 150 2.81 -8.25 -6.80
C MET A 150 1.44 -8.56 -7.43
N LEU A 151 0.54 -7.58 -7.57
CA LEU A 151 -0.80 -7.87 -8.12
C LEU A 151 -0.74 -8.22 -9.61
N SER A 152 -0.22 -7.33 -10.46
CA SER A 152 -0.17 -7.61 -11.91
C SER A 152 0.89 -8.67 -12.25
N GLY A 153 2.08 -8.60 -11.67
CA GLY A 153 3.18 -9.53 -11.97
C GLY A 153 2.88 -10.98 -11.60
N ILE A 154 2.28 -11.25 -10.43
CA ILE A 154 1.87 -12.62 -10.05
C ILE A 154 0.70 -13.09 -10.92
N ALA A 155 -0.27 -12.22 -11.22
CA ALA A 155 -1.39 -12.56 -12.11
C ALA A 155 -0.91 -12.94 -13.53
N GLN A 156 0.22 -12.37 -13.98
CA GLN A 156 0.86 -12.70 -15.26
C GLN A 156 1.85 -13.87 -15.17
N LEU A 157 1.95 -14.54 -14.02
CA LEU A 157 2.92 -15.60 -13.75
C LEU A 157 4.39 -15.17 -13.94
N ALA A 158 4.69 -13.87 -13.78
CA ALA A 158 6.04 -13.36 -13.91
C ALA A 158 6.89 -13.76 -12.70
N LEU A 159 8.07 -14.36 -12.95
CA LEU A 159 9.01 -14.78 -11.91
C LEU A 159 9.44 -13.60 -11.02
N SER A 160 9.61 -12.41 -11.62
CA SER A 160 9.93 -11.18 -10.89
C SER A 160 8.87 -10.81 -9.86
N GLY A 161 7.59 -11.07 -10.15
CA GLY A 161 6.49 -10.80 -9.22
C GLY A 161 6.48 -11.72 -8.02
N PHE A 162 6.79 -13.00 -8.21
CA PHE A 162 6.94 -13.96 -7.11
C PHE A 162 8.13 -13.63 -6.21
N LEU A 163 9.29 -13.30 -6.80
CA LEU A 163 10.49 -12.92 -6.05
C LEU A 163 10.26 -11.64 -5.26
N PHE A 164 9.67 -10.62 -5.89
CA PHE A 164 9.34 -9.36 -5.23
C PHE A 164 8.32 -9.59 -4.10
N GLY A 165 7.26 -10.37 -4.35
CA GLY A 165 6.24 -10.69 -3.36
C GLY A 165 6.82 -11.41 -2.15
N ALA A 166 7.64 -12.44 -2.35
CA ALA A 166 8.27 -13.18 -1.26
C ALA A 166 9.19 -12.29 -0.41
N ALA A 167 10.03 -11.47 -1.05
CA ALA A 167 10.92 -10.55 -0.36
C ALA A 167 10.14 -9.47 0.41
N ALA A 168 9.11 -8.88 -0.21
CA ALA A 168 8.28 -7.85 0.42
C ALA A 168 7.51 -8.40 1.63
N PHE A 169 6.97 -9.61 1.53
CA PHE A 169 6.31 -10.26 2.66
C PHE A 169 7.28 -10.61 3.79
N ALA A 170 8.43 -11.22 3.48
CA ALA A 170 9.43 -11.58 4.48
C ALA A 170 9.95 -10.35 5.24
N THR A 171 10.29 -9.28 4.51
CA THR A 171 10.76 -8.02 5.12
C THR A 171 9.66 -7.32 5.89
N GLY A 172 8.41 -7.34 5.42
CA GLY A 172 7.25 -6.80 6.12
C GLY A 172 6.99 -7.51 7.46
N VAL A 173 6.98 -8.84 7.47
CA VAL A 173 6.82 -9.65 8.69
C VAL A 173 7.96 -9.38 9.67
N LEU A 174 9.20 -9.34 9.19
CA LEU A 174 10.37 -9.05 10.04
C LEU A 174 10.27 -7.65 10.66
N THR A 175 9.97 -6.63 9.85
CA THR A 175 9.86 -5.24 10.29
C THR A 175 8.73 -5.08 11.31
N ALA A 176 7.55 -5.65 11.04
CA ALA A 176 6.43 -5.65 11.96
C ALA A 176 6.80 -6.32 13.29
N SER A 177 7.46 -7.48 13.23
CA SER A 177 7.89 -8.22 14.42
C SER A 177 8.89 -7.42 15.27
N LEU A 178 9.86 -6.76 14.64
CA LEU A 178 10.85 -5.93 15.35
C LEU A 178 10.21 -4.69 15.99
N LEU A 179 9.31 -4.01 15.27
CA LEU A 179 8.61 -2.83 15.78
C LEU A 179 7.68 -3.19 16.94
N LEU A 180 6.91 -4.28 16.82
CA LEU A 180 6.02 -4.74 17.89
C LEU A 180 6.79 -5.27 19.10
N LYS A 181 7.92 -5.96 18.90
CA LYS A 181 8.80 -6.37 20.02
C LYS A 181 9.33 -5.16 20.78
N ARG A 182 9.76 -4.09 20.10
CA ARG A 182 10.19 -2.85 20.76
C ARG A 182 9.04 -2.12 21.45
N ALA A 183 7.85 -2.16 20.86
CA ALA A 183 6.64 -1.60 21.47
C ALA A 183 6.27 -2.28 22.79
N ASN A 184 6.43 -3.60 22.86
CA ASN A 184 6.04 -4.42 24.01
C ASN A 184 7.17 -4.62 25.03
N GLY A 185 8.44 -4.53 24.62
CA GLY A 185 9.62 -4.73 25.46
C GLY A 185 10.18 -3.46 26.12
N GLY A 186 9.46 -2.34 26.05
CA GLY A 186 9.81 -1.07 26.70
C GLY A 186 9.19 -0.88 28.10
N ARG A 187 8.92 -1.97 28.83
CA ARG A 187 8.54 -1.96 30.24
C ARG A 187 9.57 -2.75 31.04
#